data_AF-A0A2T6BNC5-F1
#
_entry.id   AF-A0A2T6BNC5-F1
#
_cell.length_a   1.000
_cell.length_b   1.000
_cell.length_c   1.000
_cell.angle_alpha   90.00
_cell.angle_beta   90.00
_cell.angle_gamma   90.00
#
_symmetry.space_group_name_H-M   'P 1'
#
loop_
_entity.id
_entity.type
_entity.pdbx_description
1 polymer ?
#
loop_
_entity_poly.entity_id
_entity_poly.type
_entity_poly.pdbx_seq_one_letter_code
_entity_poly.pdbx_strand_id
1 'polypeptide(L)'
;MLSRKEKTVLNRLRIIITSERDLLLSGELSDLSRILDEKAKLLHALSDLTDAEFASAEVSQISTLMKENQNFLGSARRGLEAAKSRIDQITESSHGFRTYTKELSPKLL
;
A
#
# COMPACT_ATOMS: atom_id res chain seq x y z
N MET A 1 23.92 16.26 -15.94
CA MET A 1 23.44 17.39 -15.10
C MET A 1 22.00 17.56 -15.53
N LEU A 2 21.03 17.32 -14.64
CA LEU A 2 19.63 17.06 -15.06
C LEU A 2 19.08 18.16 -15.97
N SER A 3 18.51 17.75 -17.09
CA SER A 3 17.79 18.60 -18.03
C SER A 3 16.58 19.25 -17.36
N ARG A 4 16.15 20.42 -17.86
CA ARG A 4 14.93 21.09 -17.40
C ARG A 4 13.70 20.16 -17.47
N LYS A 5 13.65 19.30 -18.50
CA LYS A 5 12.58 18.30 -18.68
C LYS A 5 12.61 17.28 -17.53
N GLU A 6 13.77 16.69 -17.26
CA GLU A 6 13.96 15.69 -16.18
C GLU A 6 13.64 16.28 -14.82
N LYS A 7 14.09 17.51 -14.53
CA LYS A 7 13.74 18.20 -13.27
C LYS A 7 12.22 18.39 -13.12
N THR A 8 11.51 18.66 -14.22
CA THR A 8 10.06 18.78 -14.22
C THR A 8 9.39 17.42 -13.93
N VAL A 9 9.89 16.36 -14.56
CA VAL A 9 9.42 14.98 -14.33
C VAL A 9 9.67 14.54 -12.89
N LEU A 10 10.87 14.79 -12.34
CA LEU A 10 11.21 14.48 -10.95
C LEU A 10 10.34 15.24 -9.95
N ASN A 11 10.09 16.54 -10.19
CA ASN A 11 9.19 17.32 -9.35
C ASN A 11 7.76 16.76 -9.36
N ARG A 12 7.27 16.34 -10.53
CA ARG A 12 5.95 15.71 -10.65
C ARG A 12 5.90 14.35 -9.96
N LEU A 13 6.95 13.55 -10.10
CA LEU A 13 7.07 12.26 -9.45
C LEU A 13 7.07 12.41 -7.92
N ARG A 14 7.76 13.43 -7.39
CA ARG A 14 7.72 13.75 -5.96
C ARG A 14 6.30 14.07 -5.48
N ILE A 15 5.56 14.91 -6.21
CA ILE A 15 4.16 15.23 -5.87
C ILE A 15 3.30 13.96 -5.82
N ILE A 16 3.46 13.08 -6.80
CA ILE A 16 2.74 11.80 -6.87
C ILE A 16 3.07 10.89 -5.70
N ILE A 17 4.35 10.77 -5.35
CA ILE A 17 4.78 9.93 -4.22
C ILE A 17 4.25 10.49 -2.89
N THR A 18 4.21 11.81 -2.74
CA THR A 18 3.59 12.43 -1.55
C THR A 18 2.08 12.15 -1.52
N SER A 19 1.38 12.32 -2.65
CA SER A 19 -0.06 12.02 -2.73
C SER A 19 -0.36 10.53 -2.49
N GLU A 20 0.49 9.62 -2.96
CA GLU A 20 0.39 8.18 -2.68
C GLU A 20 0.43 7.92 -1.17
N ARG A 21 1.31 8.61 -0.43
CA ARG A 21 1.37 8.49 1.02
C ARG A 21 0.07 8.94 1.69
N ASP A 22 -0.49 10.06 1.27
CA ASP A 22 -1.73 10.59 1.84
C ASP A 22 -2.93 9.65 1.57
N LEU A 23 -3.01 9.07 0.38
CA LEU A 23 -4.02 8.05 0.06
C LEU A 23 -3.85 6.77 0.89
N LEU A 24 -2.60 6.32 1.09
CA LEU A 24 -2.32 5.15 1.92
C LEU A 24 -2.70 5.39 3.39
N LEU A 25 -2.47 6.60 3.90
CA LEU A 25 -2.81 6.97 5.28
C LEU A 25 -4.31 7.19 5.49
N SER A 26 -5.02 7.71 4.49
CA SER A 26 -6.48 7.91 4.53
C SER A 26 -7.27 6.63 4.25
N GLY A 27 -6.64 5.61 3.65
CA GLY A 27 -7.30 4.38 3.25
C GLY A 27 -8.10 4.49 1.94
N GLU A 28 -7.92 5.58 1.19
CA GLU A 28 -8.57 5.83 -0.11
C GLU A 28 -7.88 5.04 -1.24
N LEU A 29 -7.98 3.70 -1.19
CA LEU A 29 -7.30 2.81 -2.12
C LEU A 29 -7.88 2.83 -3.54
N SER A 30 -9.10 3.34 -3.73
CA SER A 30 -9.73 3.52 -5.04
C SER A 30 -8.91 4.44 -5.94
N ASP A 31 -8.44 5.55 -5.39
CA ASP A 31 -7.71 6.59 -6.12
C ASP A 31 -6.23 6.23 -6.33
N LEU A 32 -5.73 5.25 -5.58
CA LEU A 32 -4.37 4.75 -5.70
C LEU A 32 -4.10 4.19 -7.10
N SER A 33 -5.08 3.51 -7.71
CA SER A 33 -4.98 2.93 -9.05
C SER A 33 -4.59 3.96 -10.11
N ARG A 34 -5.24 5.13 -10.08
CA ARG A 34 -4.97 6.23 -11.02
C ARG A 34 -3.57 6.81 -10.85
N ILE A 35 -3.09 6.88 -9.61
CA ILE A 35 -1.76 7.41 -9.29
C ILE A 35 -0.66 6.44 -9.74
N LEU A 36 -0.89 5.12 -9.67
CA LEU A 36 0.08 4.11 -10.11
C LEU A 36 0.40 4.23 -11.62
N ASP A 37 -0.61 4.47 -12.45
CA ASP A 37 -0.42 4.64 -13.90
C ASP A 37 0.42 5.89 -14.22
N GLU A 38 0.15 7.01 -13.54
CA GLU A 38 0.92 8.25 -13.72
C GLU A 38 2.35 8.09 -13.18
N LYS A 39 2.53 7.42 -12.03
CA LYS A 39 3.84 7.08 -11.47
C LYS A 39 4.66 6.22 -12.44
N ALA A 40 4.06 5.20 -13.05
CA ALA A 40 4.73 4.35 -14.03
C ALA A 40 5.20 5.14 -15.27
N LYS A 41 4.35 6.04 -15.79
CA LYS A 41 4.70 6.91 -16.93
C LYS A 41 5.87 7.85 -16.60
N LEU A 42 5.89 8.43 -15.41
CA LEU A 42 6.98 9.32 -15.00
C LEU A 42 8.28 8.56 -14.77
N LEU A 43 8.23 7.36 -14.18
CA LEU A 43 9.41 6.51 -14.03
C LEU A 43 9.97 6.09 -15.39
N HIS A 44 9.10 5.76 -16.34
CA HIS A 44 9.55 5.47 -17.70
C HIS A 44 10.16 6.70 -18.36
N ALA A 45 9.62 7.91 -18.14
CA ALA A 45 10.23 9.15 -18.64
C ALA A 45 11.60 9.46 -18.03
N LEU A 46 12.01 8.74 -16.98
CA LEU A 46 13.32 8.81 -16.33
C LEU A 46 14.20 7.58 -16.61
N SER A 47 13.76 6.63 -17.46
CA SER A 47 14.54 5.42 -17.75
C SER A 47 15.85 5.69 -18.47
N ASP A 48 15.93 6.83 -19.16
CA ASP A 48 17.07 7.19 -20.00
C ASP A 48 18.08 8.09 -19.27
N LEU A 49 17.94 8.25 -17.96
CA LEU A 49 18.91 8.97 -17.14
C LEU A 49 20.26 8.25 -17.18
N THR A 50 21.34 9.02 -17.28
CA THR A 50 22.69 8.48 -17.17
C THR A 50 23.00 8.05 -15.73
N ASP A 51 23.98 7.16 -15.53
CA ASP A 51 24.40 6.73 -14.19
C ASP A 51 24.76 7.90 -13.26
N ALA A 52 25.40 8.93 -13.81
CA ALA A 52 25.75 10.15 -13.07
C ALA A 52 24.52 10.96 -12.64
N GLU A 53 23.44 10.93 -13.43
CA GLU A 53 22.18 11.60 -13.11
C GLU A 53 21.35 10.78 -12.13
N PHE A 54 21.43 9.45 -12.21
CA PHE A 54 20.82 8.56 -11.23
C PHE A 54 21.46 8.71 -9.84
N ALA A 55 22.76 8.99 -9.78
CA ALA A 55 23.49 9.29 -8.55
C ALA A 55 23.22 10.72 -8.00
N SER A 56 22.41 11.53 -8.68
CA SER A 56 22.09 12.88 -8.20
C SER A 56 21.33 12.85 -6.86
N ALA A 57 21.53 13.90 -6.06
CA ALA A 57 20.86 14.05 -4.78
C ALA A 57 19.32 14.06 -4.93
N GLU A 58 18.82 14.68 -6.00
CA GLU A 58 17.39 14.76 -6.29
C GLU A 58 16.75 13.39 -6.55
N VAL A 59 17.42 12.53 -7.33
CA VAL A 59 16.94 11.16 -7.60
C VAL A 59 17.02 10.31 -6.33
N SER A 60 18.09 10.46 -5.55
CA SER A 60 18.27 9.75 -4.28
C SER A 60 17.19 10.09 -3.25
N GLN A 61 16.80 11.36 -3.15
CA GLN A 61 15.69 11.81 -2.29
C GLN A 61 14.36 11.16 -2.69
N ILE A 62 14.06 11.12 -3.99
CA ILE A 62 12.84 10.50 -4.51
C ILE A 62 12.84 8.99 -4.24
N SER A 63 13.97 8.30 -4.48
CA SER A 63 14.12 6.88 -4.16
C SER A 63 13.86 6.58 -2.69
N THR A 64 14.31 7.47 -1.79
CA THR A 64 14.07 7.35 -0.35
C THR A 64 12.58 7.44 -0.03
N LEU A 65 11.88 8.44 -0.57
CA LEU A 65 10.43 8.60 -0.38
C LEU A 65 9.64 7.39 -0.92
N MET A 66 10.04 6.82 -2.06
CA MET A 66 9.41 5.62 -2.61
C MET A 66 9.60 4.40 -1.69
N LYS A 67 10.79 4.20 -1.13
CA LYS A 67 11.08 3.12 -0.18
C LYS A 67 10.25 3.25 1.09
N GLU A 68 10.12 4.46 1.62
CA GLU A 68 9.26 4.72 2.77
C GLU A 68 7.80 4.35 2.48
N ASN A 69 7.26 4.76 1.34
CA ASN A 69 5.89 4.39 0.94
C ASN A 69 5.71 2.88 0.79
N GLN A 70 6.70 2.18 0.22
CA GLN A 70 6.68 0.72 0.13
C GLN A 70 6.65 0.07 1.52
N ASN A 71 7.40 0.61 2.48
CA ASN A 71 7.38 0.15 3.87
C ASN A 71 6.02 0.40 4.54
N PHE A 72 5.39 1.55 4.30
CA PHE A 72 4.05 1.84 4.77
C PHE A 72 3.03 0.86 4.22
N LEU A 73 3.03 0.61 2.90
CA LEU A 73 2.13 -0.35 2.27
C LEU A 73 2.32 -1.76 2.83
N GLY A 74 3.57 -2.19 3.00
CA GLY A 74 3.87 -3.49 3.61
C GLY A 74 3.35 -3.60 5.05
N SER A 75 3.42 -2.51 5.81
CA SER A 75 2.92 -2.47 7.19
C SER A 75 1.39 -2.47 7.25
N ALA A 76 0.74 -1.70 6.38
CA ALA A 76 -0.72 -1.69 6.23
C ALA A 76 -1.25 -3.08 5.85
N ARG A 77 -0.58 -3.76 4.89
CA ARG A 77 -0.96 -5.12 4.48
C ARG A 77 -0.92 -6.11 5.63
N ARG A 78 0.15 -6.11 6.43
CA ARG A 78 0.25 -6.97 7.63
C ARG A 78 -0.87 -6.70 8.64
N GLY A 79 -1.22 -5.42 8.84
CA GLY A 79 -2.34 -5.04 9.70
C GLY A 79 -3.68 -5.59 9.22
N LEU A 80 -3.94 -5.50 7.91
CA LEU A 80 -5.15 -6.05 7.28
C LEU A 80 -5.22 -7.58 7.38
N GLU A 81 -4.10 -8.27 7.12
CA GLU A 81 -3.99 -9.73 7.27
C GLU A 81 -4.29 -10.18 8.71
N ALA A 82 -3.75 -9.46 9.71
CA ALA A 82 -4.01 -9.74 11.13
C ALA A 82 -5.47 -9.48 11.51
N ALA A 83 -6.06 -8.38 11.02
CA ALA A 83 -7.46 -8.05 11.25
C ALA A 83 -8.38 -9.12 10.64
N LYS A 84 -8.10 -9.55 9.41
CA LYS A 84 -8.80 -10.65 8.75
C LYS A 84 -8.72 -11.93 9.58
N SER A 85 -7.53 -12.34 10.00
CA SER A 85 -7.35 -13.53 10.83
C SER A 85 -8.18 -13.49 12.11
N ARG A 86 -8.28 -12.31 12.74
CA ARG A 86 -9.10 -12.13 13.94
C ARG A 86 -10.61 -12.24 13.66
N ILE A 87 -11.07 -11.72 12.53
CA ILE A 87 -12.47 -11.84 12.10
C ILE A 87 -12.79 -13.32 11.84
N ASP A 88 -11.92 -14.02 11.10
CA ASP A 88 -12.08 -15.44 10.78
C ASP A 88 -12.21 -16.27 12.07
N GLN A 89 -11.33 -16.06 13.06
CA GLN A 89 -11.40 -16.72 14.37
C GLN A 89 -12.72 -16.45 15.11
N ILE A 90 -13.23 -15.21 15.09
CA ILE A 90 -14.53 -14.88 15.72
C ILE A 90 -15.67 -15.62 15.00
N THR A 91 -15.65 -15.64 13.66
CA THR A 91 -16.69 -16.31 12.87
C THR A 91 -16.68 -17.83 13.08
N GLU A 92 -15.51 -18.48 13.12
CA GLU A 92 -15.39 -19.91 13.41
C GLU A 92 -15.85 -20.25 14.84
N SER A 93 -15.44 -19.43 15.82
CA SER A 93 -15.86 -19.60 17.22
C SER A 93 -17.38 -19.47 17.39
N SER A 94 -18.03 -18.57 16.65
CA SER A 94 -19.49 -18.40 16.68
C SER A 94 -20.26 -19.62 16.12
N HIS A 95 -19.65 -20.39 15.22
CA HIS A 95 -20.24 -21.64 14.70
C HIS A 95 -20.06 -22.81 15.67
N GLY A 96 -18.96 -22.84 16.44
CA GLY A 96 -18.73 -23.87 17.47
C GLY A 96 -19.74 -23.84 18.63
N PHE A 97 -20.29 -22.67 18.98
CA PHE A 97 -21.32 -22.54 20.03
C PHE A 97 -22.72 -23.00 19.59
N ARG A 98 -23.00 -23.11 18.28
CA ARG A 98 -24.29 -23.63 17.78
C ARG A 98 -24.42 -25.15 17.89
N THR A 99 -23.31 -25.87 18.02
CA THR A 99 -23.33 -27.33 18.13
C THR A 99 -23.60 -27.83 19.56
N TYR A 100 -23.39 -26.99 20.57
CA TYR A 100 -23.66 -27.33 21.98
C TYR A 100 -25.10 -27.00 22.45
N THR A 101 -25.92 -26.37 21.61
CA THR A 101 -27.33 -26.05 21.95
C THR A 101 -28.35 -27.06 21.41
N LYS A 102 -27.92 -28.13 20.74
CA LYS A 102 -28.82 -29.13 20.14
C LYS A 102 -28.98 -30.45 20.91
N GLU A 103 -28.27 -30.64 22.03
CA GLU A 103 -28.36 -31.87 22.85
C GLU A 103 -28.67 -31.58 24.32
N LEU A 104 -29.79 -30.90 24.57
CA LEU A 104 -30.49 -31.01 25.85
C LEU A 104 -31.97 -31.30 25.53
N SER A 105 -32.21 -32.52 25.04
CA SER A 105 -33.55 -33.13 25.11
C SER A 105 -33.66 -33.82 26.47
N PRO A 106 -34.36 -33.26 27.47
CA PRO A 106 -34.70 -34.02 28.65
C PRO A 106 -35.72 -35.07 28.22
N LYS A 107 -35.32 -36.34 28.20
CA LYS A 107 -36.26 -37.45 28.32
C LYS A 107 -36.91 -37.33 29.70
N LEU A 108 -38.04 -36.63 29.75
CA LEU A 108 -39.01 -36.79 30.82
C LEU A 108 -39.80 -38.07 30.52
N LEU A 109 -39.64 -39.02 31.44
CA LEU A 109 -40.50 -40.14 31.86
C LEU A 109 -41.58 -40.59 30.87
#